data_AF-A0A3C0KCP7-F1
#
_entry.id   AF-A0A3C0KCP7-F1
#
_cell.length_a   1.000
_cell.length_b   1.000
_cell.length_c   1.000
_cell.angle_alpha   90.00
_cell.angle_beta   90.00
_cell.angle_gamma   90.00
#
_symmetry.space_group_name_H-M   'P 1'
#
loop_
_entity.id
_entity.type
_entity.pdbx_description
1 polymer ?
#
loop_
_entity_poly.entity_id
_entity_poly.type
_entity_poly.pdbx_seq_one_letter_code
_entity_poly.pdbx_strand_id
1 'polypeptide(L)'
;GFDAELDELRGIQSNCDAFLLDLETREKARTGIPNLRVQFNKVHGFYIEVTGSHLDKVPEDYRRRQTLKNAERFITPELKAFEDKALSASERALAREKWLYEQVLDQLQPHIPPLTRLAHALATLDVLCTLAERSLTLGWCAPQFVNEPCIEIESGRHPVVEARLAETSSGAFIANHTRLNVNTRMQVITGPNMGGKSTYMRQVALIVLLASMGSHVPA
;
A
#
# COMPACT_ATOMS: atom_id res chain seq x y z
N GLY A 1 -19.16 -6.10 -16.07
CA GLY A 1 -20.27 -5.17 -16.31
C GLY A 1 -19.85 -3.72 -16.49
N PHE A 2 -18.61 -3.44 -16.87
CA PHE A 2 -18.15 -2.08 -17.26
C PHE A 2 -17.89 -2.02 -18.77
N ASP A 3 -17.31 -3.09 -19.31
CA ASP A 3 -17.07 -3.28 -20.73
C ASP A 3 -17.58 -4.66 -21.16
N ALA A 4 -18.54 -4.67 -22.08
CA ALA A 4 -19.22 -5.90 -22.51
C ALA A 4 -18.27 -6.87 -23.24
N GLU A 5 -17.29 -6.35 -23.99
CA GLU A 5 -16.29 -7.17 -24.69
C GLU A 5 -15.38 -7.89 -23.68
N LEU A 6 -14.88 -7.17 -22.66
CA LEU A 6 -14.09 -7.79 -21.59
C LEU A 6 -14.90 -8.83 -20.80
N ASP A 7 -16.18 -8.56 -20.54
CA ASP A 7 -17.07 -9.51 -19.87
C ASP A 7 -17.25 -10.80 -20.69
N GLU A 8 -17.45 -10.69 -22.00
CA GLU A 8 -17.54 -11.84 -22.90
C GLU A 8 -16.23 -12.65 -22.94
N LEU A 9 -15.09 -11.97 -23.07
CA LEU A 9 -13.77 -12.61 -23.10
C LEU A 9 -13.45 -13.34 -21.78
N ARG A 10 -13.83 -12.75 -20.63
CA ARG A 10 -13.75 -13.41 -19.32
C ARG A 10 -14.76 -14.55 -19.18
N GLY A 11 -15.94 -14.42 -19.77
CA GLY A 11 -16.95 -15.48 -19.85
C GLY A 11 -16.43 -16.77 -20.47
N ILE A 12 -15.58 -16.66 -21.50
CA ILE A 12 -14.91 -17.80 -22.13
C ILE A 12 -13.98 -18.51 -21.14
N GLN A 13 -13.28 -17.78 -20.27
CA GLN A 13 -12.44 -18.38 -19.23
C GLN A 13 -13.26 -19.05 -18.13
N SER A 14 -14.36 -18.43 -17.68
CA SER A 14 -15.22 -19.05 -16.66
C SER A 14 -15.90 -20.34 -17.13
N ASN A 15 -16.13 -20.47 -18.44
CA ASN A 15 -16.67 -21.70 -19.04
C ASN A 15 -15.61 -22.79 -19.27
N CYS A 16 -14.34 -22.52 -18.96
CA CYS A 16 -13.23 -23.45 -19.15
C CYS A 16 -13.40 -24.69 -18.26
N ASP A 17 -13.61 -24.51 -16.96
CA ASP A 17 -13.73 -25.63 -16.03
C ASP A 17 -14.92 -26.54 -16.37
N ALA A 18 -16.04 -25.95 -16.79
CA ALA A 18 -17.22 -26.71 -17.21
C ALA A 18 -16.95 -27.54 -18.48
N PHE A 19 -16.25 -26.97 -19.45
CA PHE A 19 -15.86 -27.68 -20.68
C PHE A 19 -14.89 -28.83 -20.39
N LEU A 20 -13.89 -28.62 -19.53
CA LEU A 20 -12.92 -29.67 -19.18
C LEU A 20 -13.59 -30.83 -18.44
N LEU A 21 -14.53 -30.53 -17.53
CA LEU A 21 -15.27 -31.55 -16.78
C LEU A 21 -16.19 -32.38 -17.68
N ASP A 22 -16.88 -31.73 -18.62
CA ASP A 22 -17.70 -32.40 -19.63
C ASP A 22 -16.84 -33.28 -20.55
N LEU A 23 -15.72 -32.75 -21.05
CA LEU A 23 -14.78 -33.51 -21.89
C LEU A 23 -14.19 -34.71 -21.14
N GLU A 24 -13.80 -34.54 -19.87
CA GLU A 24 -13.31 -35.65 -19.04
C GLU A 24 -14.36 -36.75 -18.90
N THR A 25 -15.62 -36.37 -18.68
CA THR A 25 -16.74 -37.32 -18.53
C THR A 25 -17.00 -38.07 -19.83
N ARG A 26 -17.04 -37.36 -20.97
CA ARG A 26 -17.21 -37.95 -22.30
C ARG A 26 -16.09 -38.91 -22.67
N GLU A 27 -14.83 -38.52 -22.43
CA GLU A 27 -13.68 -39.37 -22.75
C GLU A 27 -13.54 -40.58 -21.82
N LYS A 28 -13.90 -40.46 -20.53
CA LYS A 28 -14.00 -41.62 -19.62
C LYS A 28 -15.02 -42.64 -20.12
N ALA A 29 -16.20 -42.16 -20.54
CA ALA A 29 -17.26 -43.03 -21.07
C ALA A 29 -16.85 -43.66 -22.41
N ARG A 30 -16.19 -42.91 -23.30
CA ARG A 30 -15.75 -43.39 -24.62
C ARG A 30 -14.65 -44.45 -24.54
N THR A 31 -13.65 -44.22 -23.69
CA THR A 31 -12.43 -45.05 -23.62
C THR A 31 -12.50 -46.16 -22.57
N GLY A 32 -13.41 -46.05 -21.59
CA GLY A 32 -13.48 -46.97 -20.46
C GLY A 32 -12.26 -46.89 -19.53
N ILE A 33 -11.57 -45.74 -19.50
CA ILE A 33 -10.41 -45.47 -18.64
C ILE A 33 -10.89 -44.67 -17.42
N PRO A 34 -11.11 -45.29 -16.24
CA PRO A 34 -11.74 -44.63 -15.10
C PRO A 34 -10.88 -43.51 -14.48
N ASN A 35 -9.55 -43.62 -14.60
CA ASN A 35 -8.59 -42.68 -14.01
C ASN A 35 -8.12 -41.59 -14.99
N LEU A 36 -8.75 -41.46 -16.16
CA LEU A 36 -8.45 -40.41 -17.13
C LEU A 36 -8.72 -39.04 -16.50
N ARG A 37 -7.80 -38.08 -16.64
CA ARG A 37 -7.97 -36.72 -16.15
C ARG A 37 -7.65 -35.70 -17.23
N VAL A 38 -8.48 -34.68 -17.37
CA VAL A 38 -8.17 -33.52 -18.22
C VAL A 38 -7.60 -32.43 -17.34
N GLN A 39 -6.37 -31.99 -17.63
CA GLN A 39 -5.63 -31.04 -16.80
C GLN A 39 -4.95 -29.99 -17.66
N PHE A 40 -4.59 -28.88 -17.02
CA PHE A 40 -3.80 -27.80 -17.60
C PHE A 40 -2.47 -27.65 -16.84
N ASN A 41 -1.39 -27.42 -17.56
CA ASN A 41 -0.17 -26.87 -16.99
C ASN A 41 0.39 -25.73 -17.84
N LYS A 42 1.19 -24.84 -17.23
CA LYS A 42 1.71 -23.64 -17.89
C LYS A 42 2.71 -23.90 -19.03
N VAL A 43 3.35 -25.06 -19.08
CA VAL A 43 4.46 -25.37 -20.01
C VAL A 43 3.97 -26.12 -21.26
N HIS A 44 3.04 -27.05 -21.07
CA HIS A 44 2.52 -27.98 -22.06
C HIS A 44 1.02 -27.80 -22.31
N GLY A 45 0.40 -26.76 -21.74
CA GLY A 45 -0.99 -26.42 -21.96
C GLY A 45 -1.96 -27.47 -21.43
N PHE A 46 -3.09 -27.63 -22.11
CA PHE A 46 -4.08 -28.66 -21.79
C PHE A 46 -3.62 -30.05 -22.23
N TYR A 47 -3.96 -31.05 -21.44
CA TYR A 47 -3.66 -32.45 -21.75
C TYR A 47 -4.65 -33.40 -21.07
N ILE A 48 -4.73 -34.61 -21.63
CA ILE A 48 -5.40 -35.76 -21.07
C ILE A 48 -4.33 -36.68 -20.50
N GLU A 49 -4.37 -36.95 -19.20
CA GLU A 49 -3.44 -37.84 -18.51
C GLU A 49 -4.04 -39.25 -18.38
N VAL A 50 -3.28 -40.25 -18.82
CA VAL A 50 -3.65 -41.67 -18.78
C VAL A 50 -2.53 -42.44 -18.08
N THR A 51 -2.88 -43.31 -17.12
CA THR A 51 -1.91 -44.14 -16.40
C THR A 51 -1.35 -45.24 -17.30
N GLY A 52 -0.11 -45.66 -17.05
CA GLY A 52 0.58 -46.68 -17.86
C GLY A 52 -0.22 -47.99 -18.06
N SER A 53 -1.04 -48.37 -17.08
CA SER A 53 -1.90 -49.56 -17.10
C SER A 53 -3.04 -49.54 -18.14
N HIS A 54 -3.32 -48.39 -18.76
CA HIS A 54 -4.44 -48.20 -19.66
C HIS A 54 -4.04 -47.62 -21.02
N LEU A 55 -2.74 -47.61 -21.34
CA LEU A 55 -2.24 -47.07 -22.61
C LEU A 55 -2.77 -47.83 -23.83
N ASP A 56 -3.00 -49.14 -23.70
CA ASP A 56 -3.56 -49.98 -24.77
C ASP A 56 -5.01 -49.60 -25.14
N LYS A 57 -5.70 -48.83 -24.28
CA LYS A 57 -7.07 -48.34 -24.49
C LYS A 57 -7.12 -46.94 -25.06
N VAL A 58 -5.97 -46.30 -25.30
CA VAL A 58 -5.89 -44.93 -25.82
C VAL A 58 -6.24 -44.95 -27.32
N PRO A 59 -7.25 -44.16 -27.76
CA PRO A 59 -7.63 -44.07 -29.16
C PRO A 59 -6.54 -43.47 -30.07
N GLU A 60 -6.59 -43.77 -31.37
CA GLU A 60 -5.62 -43.23 -32.34
C GLU A 60 -5.72 -41.70 -32.55
N ASP A 61 -6.88 -41.10 -32.26
CA ASP A 61 -7.07 -39.65 -32.35
C ASP A 61 -6.30 -38.85 -31.28
N TYR A 62 -5.74 -39.55 -30.28
CA TYR A 62 -4.93 -38.95 -29.23
C TYR A 62 -3.50 -38.75 -29.69
N ARG A 63 -3.04 -37.50 -29.69
CA ARG A 63 -1.65 -37.17 -29.99
C ARG A 63 -0.85 -37.07 -28.71
N ARG A 64 0.17 -37.91 -28.55
CA ARG A 64 1.05 -37.89 -27.38
C ARG A 64 1.83 -36.58 -27.29
N ARG A 65 1.78 -35.92 -26.13
CA ARG A 65 2.51 -34.68 -25.80
C ARG A 65 3.72 -34.91 -24.91
N GLN A 66 3.60 -35.79 -23.91
CA GLN A 66 4.65 -36.00 -22.90
C GLN A 66 4.56 -37.40 -22.29
N THR A 67 5.71 -38.04 -22.09
CA THR A 67 5.83 -39.32 -21.38
C THR A 67 6.34 -39.07 -19.96
N LEU A 68 5.67 -39.61 -18.95
CA LEU A 68 6.06 -39.55 -17.54
C LEU A 68 6.37 -40.96 -17.03
N LYS A 69 6.97 -41.05 -15.83
CA LYS A 69 7.37 -42.32 -15.23
C LYS A 69 6.21 -43.33 -15.06
N ASN A 70 5.01 -42.84 -14.76
CA ASN A 70 3.83 -43.67 -14.45
C ASN A 70 2.59 -43.35 -15.30
N ALA A 71 2.69 -42.40 -16.23
CA ALA A 71 1.57 -41.90 -17.01
C ALA A 71 2.03 -41.33 -18.36
N GLU A 72 1.13 -41.22 -19.32
CA GLU A 72 1.35 -40.49 -20.56
C GLU A 72 0.29 -39.38 -20.72
N ARG A 73 0.70 -38.29 -21.35
CA ARG A 73 -0.14 -37.12 -21.60
C ARG A 73 -0.42 -36.98 -23.09
N PHE A 74 -1.68 -36.74 -23.41
CA PHE A 74 -2.20 -36.66 -24.78
C PHE A 74 -2.97 -35.36 -25.02
N ILE A 75 -3.17 -35.01 -26.28
CA ILE A 75 -4.06 -33.93 -26.73
C ILE A 75 -4.96 -34.47 -27.85
N THR A 76 -6.24 -34.11 -27.82
CA THR A 76 -7.19 -34.34 -28.92
C THR A 76 -7.34 -33.09 -29.78
N PRO A 77 -7.81 -33.22 -31.04
CA PRO A 77 -8.14 -32.06 -31.88
C PRO A 77 -9.15 -31.10 -31.22
N GLU A 78 -10.17 -31.65 -30.54
CA GLU A 78 -11.17 -30.86 -29.80
C GLU A 78 -10.52 -30.05 -28.66
N LEU A 79 -9.69 -30.71 -27.83
CA LEU A 79 -9.00 -30.04 -26.73
C LEU A 79 -7.99 -29.00 -27.23
N LYS A 80 -7.36 -29.23 -28.39
CA LYS A 80 -6.46 -28.26 -29.00
C LYS A 80 -7.20 -27.02 -29.51
N ALA A 81 -8.33 -27.20 -30.18
CA ALA A 81 -9.14 -26.07 -30.65
C ALA A 81 -9.66 -25.23 -29.48
N PHE A 82 -10.04 -25.88 -28.37
CA PHE A 82 -10.44 -25.20 -27.15
C PHE A 82 -9.25 -24.46 -26.50
N GLU A 83 -8.07 -25.09 -26.40
CA GLU A 83 -6.84 -24.47 -25.91
C GLU A 83 -6.53 -23.16 -26.66
N ASP A 84 -6.56 -23.20 -27.99
CA ASP A 84 -6.25 -22.04 -28.82
C ASP A 84 -7.28 -20.91 -28.64
N LYS A 85 -8.57 -21.26 -28.53
CA LYS A 85 -9.64 -20.30 -28.27
C LYS A 85 -9.51 -19.67 -26.89
N ALA A 86 -9.22 -20.46 -25.85
CA ALA A 86 -9.09 -19.99 -24.48
C ALA A 86 -7.85 -19.10 -24.29
N LEU A 87 -6.72 -19.48 -24.88
CA LEU A 87 -5.49 -18.67 -24.87
C LEU A 87 -5.71 -17.34 -25.59
N SER A 88 -6.29 -17.37 -26.79
CA SER A 88 -6.60 -16.14 -27.55
C SER A 88 -7.55 -15.22 -26.79
N ALA A 89 -8.60 -15.78 -26.16
CA ALA A 89 -9.53 -14.99 -25.34
C ALA A 89 -8.82 -14.35 -24.13
N SER A 90 -7.91 -15.08 -23.49
CA SER A 90 -7.12 -14.59 -22.36
C SER A 90 -6.22 -13.41 -22.75
N GLU A 91 -5.50 -13.52 -23.86
CA GLU A 91 -4.62 -12.46 -24.35
C GLU A 91 -5.42 -11.20 -24.72
N ARG A 92 -6.54 -11.39 -25.43
CA ARG A 92 -7.45 -10.30 -25.77
C ARG A 92 -8.06 -9.64 -24.55
N ALA A 93 -8.47 -10.43 -23.54
CA ALA A 93 -9.01 -9.90 -22.29
C ALA A 93 -7.99 -9.00 -21.59
N LEU A 94 -6.74 -9.47 -21.47
CA LEU A 94 -5.67 -8.70 -20.84
C LEU A 94 -5.35 -7.41 -21.61
N ALA A 95 -5.29 -7.48 -22.94
CA ALA A 95 -5.08 -6.31 -23.78
C ALA A 95 -6.24 -5.30 -23.63
N ARG A 96 -7.48 -5.78 -23.61
CA ARG A 96 -8.68 -4.95 -23.42
C ARG A 96 -8.69 -4.30 -22.03
N GLU A 97 -8.37 -5.05 -20.99
CA GLU A 97 -8.28 -4.54 -19.62
C GLU A 97 -7.20 -3.46 -19.49
N LYS A 98 -6.03 -3.67 -20.08
CA LYS A 98 -4.97 -2.65 -20.10
C LYS A 98 -5.44 -1.37 -20.81
N TRP A 99 -6.09 -1.50 -21.96
CA TRP A 99 -6.61 -0.36 -22.72
C TRP A 99 -7.71 0.41 -21.95
N LEU A 100 -8.60 -0.30 -21.24
CA LEU A 100 -9.61 0.31 -20.38
C LEU A 100 -8.97 1.02 -19.18
N TYR A 101 -7.95 0.41 -18.57
CA TYR A 101 -7.21 1.00 -17.46
C TYR A 101 -6.49 2.29 -17.88
N GLU A 102 -5.83 2.29 -19.05
CA GLU A 102 -5.20 3.49 -19.62
C GLU A 102 -6.22 4.62 -19.82
N GLN A 103 -7.43 4.32 -20.31
CA GLN A 103 -8.50 5.33 -20.42
C GLN A 103 -8.95 5.88 -19.07
N VAL A 104 -9.03 5.05 -18.03
CA VAL A 104 -9.35 5.54 -16.70
C VAL A 104 -8.27 6.52 -16.24
N LEU A 105 -6.99 6.22 -16.49
CA LEU A 105 -5.89 7.14 -16.17
C LEU A 105 -5.99 8.44 -16.96
N ASP A 106 -6.30 8.38 -18.26
CA ASP A 106 -6.49 9.57 -19.10
C ASP A 106 -7.67 10.42 -18.63
N GLN A 107 -8.77 9.78 -18.21
CA GLN A 107 -9.92 10.47 -17.63
C GLN A 107 -9.59 11.11 -16.27
N LEU A 108 -8.69 10.52 -15.49
CA LEU A 108 -8.25 11.06 -14.20
C LEU A 108 -7.24 12.21 -14.33
N GLN A 109 -6.47 12.29 -15.42
CA GLN A 109 -5.44 13.33 -15.61
C GLN A 109 -5.95 14.77 -15.39
N PRO A 110 -7.09 15.20 -15.99
CA PRO A 110 -7.64 16.53 -15.75
C PRO A 110 -8.02 16.80 -14.28
N HIS A 111 -8.26 15.75 -13.49
CA HIS A 111 -8.62 15.85 -12.08
C HIS A 111 -7.40 15.86 -11.14
N ILE A 112 -6.18 15.66 -11.64
CA ILE A 112 -4.97 15.71 -10.80
C ILE A 112 -4.86 17.07 -10.07
N PRO A 113 -4.95 18.24 -10.73
CA PRO A 113 -4.83 19.51 -10.03
C PRO A 113 -5.84 19.72 -8.87
N PRO A 114 -7.16 19.48 -9.03
CA PRO A 114 -8.09 19.57 -7.90
C PRO A 114 -7.84 18.51 -6.82
N LEU A 115 -7.47 17.27 -7.18
CA LEU A 115 -7.13 16.23 -6.20
C LEU A 115 -5.89 16.58 -5.37
N THR A 116 -4.87 17.15 -6.00
CA THR A 116 -3.67 17.64 -5.30
C THR A 116 -4.01 18.78 -4.34
N ARG A 117 -4.84 19.75 -4.76
CA ARG A 117 -5.30 20.81 -3.86
C ARG A 117 -6.09 20.26 -2.67
N LEU A 118 -6.95 19.28 -2.90
CA LEU A 118 -7.70 18.60 -1.84
C LEU A 118 -6.74 17.89 -0.87
N ALA A 119 -5.76 17.15 -1.38
CA ALA A 119 -4.76 16.45 -0.57
C ALA A 119 -3.97 17.44 0.30
N HIS A 120 -3.55 18.58 -0.25
CA HIS A 120 -2.88 19.63 0.53
C HIS A 120 -3.79 20.21 1.61
N ALA A 121 -5.05 20.51 1.28
CA ALA A 121 -6.00 21.05 2.25
C ALA A 121 -6.25 20.08 3.41
N LEU A 122 -6.39 18.77 3.11
CA LEU A 122 -6.55 17.74 4.13
C LEU A 122 -5.29 17.60 4.99
N ALA A 123 -4.11 17.60 4.39
CA ALA A 123 -2.85 17.55 5.14
C ALA A 123 -2.65 18.79 6.03
N THR A 124 -2.99 19.98 5.55
CA THR A 124 -2.95 21.20 6.36
C THR A 124 -3.94 21.12 7.52
N LEU A 125 -5.17 20.65 7.27
CA LEU A 125 -6.17 20.48 8.32
C LEU A 125 -5.69 19.49 9.40
N ASP A 126 -5.14 18.36 8.99
CA ASP A 126 -4.60 17.33 9.90
C ASP A 126 -3.49 17.89 10.80
N VAL A 127 -2.54 18.63 10.23
CA VAL A 127 -1.47 19.30 10.99
C VAL A 127 -2.04 20.33 11.95
N LEU A 128 -2.96 21.20 11.52
CA LEU A 128 -3.56 22.22 12.38
C LEU A 128 -4.38 21.61 13.53
N CYS A 129 -5.15 20.57 13.25
CA CYS A 129 -5.89 19.82 14.26
C CYS A 129 -4.95 19.15 15.25
N THR A 130 -3.86 18.54 14.77
CA THR A 130 -2.82 17.94 15.62
C THR A 130 -2.19 19.00 16.51
N LEU A 131 -1.79 20.16 15.97
CA LEU A 131 -1.21 21.24 16.77
C LEU A 131 -2.21 21.75 17.82
N ALA A 132 -3.47 21.97 17.46
CA ALA A 132 -4.50 22.42 18.39
C ALA A 132 -4.73 21.42 19.54
N GLU A 133 -4.86 20.14 19.20
CA GLU A 133 -5.07 19.07 20.20
C GLU A 133 -3.83 18.92 21.10
N ARG A 134 -2.61 18.92 20.54
CA ARG A 134 -1.38 18.90 21.33
C ARG A 134 -1.28 20.09 22.27
N SER A 135 -1.71 21.26 21.81
CA SER A 135 -1.68 22.49 22.61
C SER A 135 -2.59 22.39 23.83
N LEU A 136 -3.81 21.86 23.65
CA LEU A 136 -4.75 21.64 24.74
C LEU A 136 -4.26 20.56 25.72
N THR A 137 -3.84 19.42 25.18
CA THR A 137 -3.43 18.25 25.98
C THR A 137 -2.15 18.51 26.78
N LEU A 138 -1.21 19.28 26.23
CA LEU A 138 0.08 19.59 26.87
C LEU A 138 0.09 20.94 27.61
N GLY A 139 -1.04 21.66 27.62
CA GLY A 139 -1.17 22.96 28.27
C GLY A 139 -0.20 23.99 27.69
N TRP A 140 -0.16 24.14 26.37
CA TRP A 140 0.64 25.12 25.65
C TRP A 140 -0.17 26.40 25.38
N CYS A 141 0.50 27.54 25.26
CA CYS A 141 -0.13 28.82 25.02
C CYS A 141 0.21 29.40 23.63
N ALA A 142 -0.67 30.27 23.13
CA ALA A 142 -0.43 30.96 21.87
C ALA A 142 0.70 32.00 22.06
N PRO A 143 1.80 31.95 21.29
CA PRO A 143 2.84 32.95 21.36
C PRO A 143 2.35 34.30 20.81
N GLN A 144 2.98 35.38 21.24
CA GLN A 144 2.75 36.72 20.71
C GLN A 144 3.97 37.18 19.92
N PHE A 145 3.73 37.78 18.75
CA PHE A 145 4.77 38.39 17.94
C PHE A 145 4.72 39.91 18.10
N VAL A 146 5.89 40.51 18.28
CA VAL A 146 6.08 41.96 18.35
C VAL A 146 7.04 42.41 17.26
N ASN A 147 7.06 43.72 16.96
CA ASN A 147 7.88 44.26 15.88
C ASN A 147 9.35 44.46 16.31
N GLU A 148 9.59 44.56 17.62
CA GLU A 148 10.90 44.77 18.20
C GLU A 148 11.64 43.43 18.39
N PRO A 149 12.97 43.38 18.22
CA PRO A 149 13.74 42.17 18.49
C PRO A 149 13.73 41.80 19.99
N CYS A 150 12.93 40.79 20.34
CA CYS A 150 12.93 40.21 21.69
C CYS A 150 12.56 38.73 21.72
N ILE A 151 12.94 38.06 22.82
CA ILE A 151 12.44 36.74 23.22
C ILE A 151 12.09 36.86 24.70
N GLU A 152 10.80 36.82 25.00
CA GLU A 152 10.26 36.79 26.36
C GLU A 152 9.47 35.50 26.52
N ILE A 153 9.97 34.62 27.39
CA ILE A 153 9.36 33.33 27.70
C ILE A 153 9.14 33.31 29.20
N GLU A 154 7.88 33.16 29.61
CA GLU A 154 7.52 32.95 31.01
C GLU A 154 7.30 31.45 31.23
N SER A 155 7.88 30.89 32.31
CA SER A 155 7.66 29.48 32.67
C SER A 155 7.80 28.49 31.51
N GLY A 156 8.77 28.71 30.62
CA GLY A 156 9.00 27.86 29.47
C GLY A 156 9.47 26.46 29.88
N ARG A 157 9.09 25.47 29.09
CA ARG A 157 9.38 24.05 29.31
C ARG A 157 9.96 23.42 28.04
N HIS A 158 10.88 22.46 28.20
CA HIS A 158 11.43 21.74 27.05
C HIS A 158 10.45 20.62 26.65
N PRO A 159 9.78 20.69 25.48
CA PRO A 159 8.62 19.84 25.19
C PRO A 159 8.94 18.34 25.20
N VAL A 160 10.12 17.96 24.68
CA VAL A 160 10.55 16.54 24.66
C VAL A 160 11.02 16.03 26.02
N VAL A 161 11.81 16.83 26.75
CA VAL A 161 12.36 16.41 28.06
C VAL A 161 11.25 16.36 29.10
N GLU A 162 10.31 17.30 29.07
CA GLU A 162 9.11 17.29 29.91
C GLU A 162 8.31 16.01 29.73
N ALA A 163 8.00 15.64 28.48
CA ALA A 163 7.29 14.39 28.18
C ALA A 163 8.05 13.16 28.69
N ARG A 164 9.38 13.12 28.50
CA ARG A 164 10.21 11.99 28.98
C ARG A 164 10.21 11.87 30.50
N LEU A 165 10.29 12.98 31.23
CA LEU A 165 10.25 12.96 32.70
C LEU A 165 8.89 12.48 33.23
N ALA A 166 7.80 12.88 32.55
CA ALA A 166 6.46 12.41 32.86
C ALA A 166 6.31 10.89 32.63
N GLU A 167 6.87 10.36 31.54
CA GLU A 167 6.89 8.92 31.26
C GLU A 167 7.69 8.12 32.31
N THR A 168 8.88 8.60 32.69
CA THR A 168 9.78 7.87 33.59
C THR A 168 9.49 8.10 35.07
N SER A 169 8.38 8.79 35.41
CA SER A 169 8.00 9.15 36.78
C SER A 169 9.14 9.81 37.59
N SER A 170 10.06 10.48 36.90
CA SER A 170 11.33 10.98 37.47
C SER A 170 11.22 12.39 38.04
N GLY A 171 10.00 12.85 38.31
CA GLY A 171 9.68 14.20 38.79
C GLY A 171 9.13 15.12 37.69
N ALA A 172 8.67 16.31 38.10
CA ALA A 172 8.18 17.33 37.19
C ALA A 172 9.33 18.11 36.54
N PHE A 173 9.15 18.54 35.29
CA PHE A 173 10.09 19.46 34.63
C PHE A 173 10.05 20.83 35.31
N ILE A 174 11.21 21.40 35.62
CA ILE A 174 11.30 22.75 36.21
C ILE A 174 11.32 23.78 35.09
N ALA A 175 10.23 24.55 35.01
CA ALA A 175 10.07 25.63 34.05
C ALA A 175 11.07 26.77 34.28
N ASN A 176 11.49 27.44 33.19
CA ASN A 176 12.47 28.54 33.23
C ASN A 176 11.97 29.76 32.44
N HIS A 177 12.22 30.95 32.98
CA HIS A 177 12.01 32.20 32.26
C HIS A 177 13.18 32.51 31.32
N THR A 178 12.92 33.20 30.22
CA THR A 178 13.94 33.73 29.32
C THR A 178 13.58 35.16 28.94
N ARG A 179 14.55 36.07 29.02
CA ARG A 179 14.43 37.45 28.53
C ARG A 179 15.66 37.81 27.71
N LEU A 180 15.45 38.09 26.43
CA LEU A 180 16.44 38.64 25.51
C LEU A 180 15.79 39.82 24.79
N ASN A 181 16.49 40.94 24.70
CA ASN A 181 16.02 42.14 24.01
C ASN A 181 17.21 42.91 23.43
N VAL A 182 16.96 44.08 22.84
CA VAL A 182 18.00 44.93 22.22
C VAL A 182 19.13 45.31 23.19
N ASN A 183 18.84 45.43 24.49
CA ASN A 183 19.82 45.76 25.54
C ASN A 183 20.52 44.51 26.09
N THR A 184 19.89 43.33 25.99
CA THR A 184 20.41 42.05 26.49
C THR A 184 20.29 40.99 25.40
N ARG A 185 21.23 41.02 24.46
CA ARG A 185 21.26 40.15 23.27
C ARG A 185 22.01 38.83 23.47
N MET A 186 22.74 38.71 24.58
CA MET A 186 23.57 37.55 24.90
C MET A 186 23.44 37.23 26.38
N GLN A 187 23.19 35.95 26.71
CA GLN A 187 23.22 35.42 28.06
C GLN A 187 24.46 34.54 28.24
N VAL A 188 25.25 34.81 29.28
CA VAL A 188 26.36 33.94 29.69
C VAL A 188 25.82 32.98 30.74
N ILE A 189 25.64 31.71 30.37
CA ILE A 189 25.02 30.69 31.23
C ILE A 189 26.12 29.79 31.80
N THR A 190 26.38 29.93 33.10
CA THR A 190 27.34 29.09 33.84
C THR A 190 26.62 28.19 34.83
N GLY A 191 27.32 27.17 35.33
CA GLY A 191 26.76 26.22 36.29
C GLY A 191 27.40 24.84 36.19
N PRO A 192 27.17 23.97 37.19
CA PRO A 192 27.77 22.63 37.24
C PRO A 192 27.33 21.76 36.06
N ASN A 193 28.08 20.68 35.80
CA ASN A 193 27.66 19.64 34.86
C ASN A 193 26.32 19.04 35.32
N MET A 194 25.49 18.61 34.37
CA MET A 194 24.11 18.16 34.59
C MET A 194 23.13 19.22 35.14
N GLY A 195 23.55 20.48 35.31
CA GLY A 195 22.67 21.58 35.76
C GLY A 195 21.69 22.12 34.70
N GLY A 196 21.31 21.34 33.69
CA GLY A 196 20.28 21.73 32.72
C GLY A 196 20.63 22.79 31.68
N LYS A 197 21.86 23.33 31.66
CA LYS A 197 22.29 24.41 30.73
C LYS A 197 21.95 24.14 29.25
N SER A 198 22.30 22.96 28.73
CA SER A 198 22.02 22.58 27.35
C SER A 198 20.53 22.37 27.08
N THR A 199 19.78 21.89 28.07
CA THR A 199 18.32 21.74 28.00
C THR A 199 17.66 23.10 27.89
N TYR A 200 18.06 24.07 28.71
CA TYR A 200 17.55 25.44 28.63
C TYR A 200 17.81 26.08 27.25
N MET A 201 19.03 25.99 26.72
CA MET A 201 19.33 26.57 25.40
C MET A 201 18.48 25.94 24.28
N ARG A 202 18.32 24.61 24.29
CA ARG A 202 17.49 23.90 23.31
C ARG A 202 16.01 24.21 23.48
N GLN A 203 15.54 24.35 24.71
CA GLN A 203 14.18 24.75 25.01
C GLN A 203 13.83 26.08 24.36
N VAL A 204 14.66 27.12 24.56
CA VAL A 204 14.43 28.44 23.96
C VAL A 204 14.34 28.35 22.45
N ALA A 205 15.29 27.63 21.82
CA ALA A 205 15.31 27.44 20.38
C ALA A 205 14.07 26.68 19.84
N LEU A 206 13.63 25.64 20.56
CA LEU A 206 12.45 24.86 20.19
C LEU A 206 11.15 25.66 20.35
N ILE A 207 11.03 26.47 21.41
CA ILE A 207 9.89 27.37 21.61
C ILE A 207 9.79 28.36 20.44
N VAL A 208 10.91 28.97 20.03
CA VAL A 208 10.96 29.89 18.89
C VAL A 208 10.60 29.18 17.58
N LEU A 209 11.07 27.94 17.39
CA LEU A 209 10.74 27.13 16.21
C LEU A 209 9.24 26.83 16.15
N LEU A 210 8.65 26.38 17.26
CA LEU A 210 7.22 26.09 17.37
C LEU A 210 6.36 27.34 17.11
N ALA A 211 6.75 28.48 17.67
CA ALA A 211 6.07 29.74 17.39
C ALA A 211 6.14 30.09 15.90
N SER A 212 7.32 29.99 15.29
CA SER A 212 7.56 30.38 13.90
C SER A 212 6.83 29.49 12.89
N MET A 213 6.51 28.25 13.24
CA MET A 213 5.70 27.35 12.41
C MET A 213 4.18 27.50 12.63
N GLY A 214 3.74 28.40 13.52
CA GLY A 214 2.33 28.63 13.81
C GLY A 214 1.72 27.72 14.89
N SER A 215 2.55 27.02 15.67
CA SER A 215 2.10 26.23 16.82
C SER A 215 1.95 27.11 18.07
N HIS A 216 1.17 26.64 19.03
CA HIS A 216 1.32 27.09 20.42
C HIS A 216 2.64 26.56 20.98
N VAL A 217 3.08 27.11 22.11
CA VAL A 217 4.39 26.84 22.70
C VAL A 217 4.28 26.33 24.15
N PRO A 218 5.24 25.50 24.62
CA PRO A 218 5.29 24.98 25.99
C PRO A 218 5.74 26.06 27.00
N ALA A 219 4.98 27.14 27.11
CA ALA A 219 5.17 28.24 28.04
C ALA A 219 3.81 28.70 28.57
#